data_AF-A0A7V3RR81-F1
#
_entry.id   AF-A0A7V3RR81-F1
#
_cell.length_a   1.000
_cell.length_b   1.000
_cell.length_c   1.000
_cell.angle_alpha   90.00
_cell.angle_beta   90.00
_cell.angle_gamma   90.00
#
_symmetry.space_group_name_H-M   'P 1'
#
loop_
_entity.id
_entity.type
_entity.pdbx_description
1 polymer ?
#
loop_
_entity_poly.entity_id
_entity_poly.type
_entity_poly.pdbx_seq_one_letter_code
_entity_poly.pdbx_strand_id
1 'polypeptide(L)'
;MDVAMVQTCSKCSRANPAEAVYCYFDGFVLGGPSRPGGPVAVGAQVFAHPFVFPGGRQCRSFDELAIACQEEWAAARDLLRQGYLENFFGGLGRVDLALAAKEAAKFPDADLGLHQL
;
A
#
# COMPACT_ATOMS: atom_id res chain seq x y z
N MET A 1 15.75 35.37 17.69
CA MET A 1 14.31 35.14 17.46
C MET A 1 14.20 34.40 16.14
N ASP A 2 14.28 33.08 16.18
CA ASP A 2 14.10 32.24 14.98
C ASP A 2 12.64 32.33 14.56
N VAL A 3 12.38 32.90 13.38
CA VAL A 3 11.09 32.79 12.73
C VAL A 3 10.98 31.34 12.28
N ALA A 4 10.28 30.51 13.06
CA ALA A 4 9.92 29.17 12.65
C ALA A 4 9.13 29.30 11.33
N MET A 5 9.75 28.89 10.22
CA MET A 5 9.16 28.97 8.88
C MET A 5 8.01 27.96 8.79
N VAL A 6 6.83 28.39 9.21
CA VAL A 6 5.60 27.59 9.14
C VAL A 6 5.24 27.37 7.68
N GLN A 7 5.09 26.11 7.28
CA GLN A 7 4.54 25.76 5.97
C GLN A 7 3.04 25.48 6.10
N THR A 8 2.26 25.84 5.09
CA THR A 8 0.81 25.63 5.09
C THR A 8 0.46 24.42 4.25
N CYS A 9 -0.33 23.50 4.79
CA CYS A 9 -0.83 22.36 4.02
C CYS A 9 -1.72 22.85 2.88
N SER A 10 -1.43 22.47 1.63
CA SER A 10 -2.23 22.86 0.46
C SER A 10 -3.62 22.21 0.42
N LYS A 11 -3.85 21.15 1.22
CA LYS A 11 -5.12 20.44 1.30
C LYS A 11 -6.05 21.00 2.37
N CYS A 12 -5.56 21.19 3.59
CA CYS A 12 -6.39 21.62 4.72
C CYS A 12 -6.14 23.07 5.18
N SER A 13 -5.22 23.79 4.52
CA SER A 13 -4.85 25.18 4.81
C SER A 13 -4.34 25.47 6.23
N ARG A 14 -3.95 24.42 7.00
CA ARG A 14 -3.43 24.57 8.36
C ARG A 14 -1.90 24.71 8.36
N ALA A 15 -1.41 25.51 9.29
CA ALA A 15 -0.01 25.70 9.62
C ALA A 15 0.63 24.41 10.14
N ASN A 16 1.81 24.08 9.62
CA ASN A 16 2.64 22.96 10.06
C ASN A 16 4.09 23.42 10.30
N PRO A 17 4.84 22.78 11.21
CA PRO A 17 6.26 23.05 11.40
C PRO A 17 7.08 22.93 10.10
N ALA A 18 8.18 23.68 9.99
CA ALA A 18 9.04 23.71 8.80
C ALA A 18 9.60 22.32 8.43
N GLU A 19 9.85 21.51 9.45
CA GLU A 19 10.40 20.17 9.37
C GLU A 19 9.36 19.08 9.10
N ALA A 20 8.06 19.41 9.16
CA ALA A 20 7.01 18.45 8.94
C ALA A 20 7.04 17.94 7.48
N VAL A 21 7.14 16.62 7.32
CA VAL A 21 7.03 15.97 6.00
C VAL A 21 5.57 15.68 5.66
N TYR A 22 4.76 15.43 6.68
CA TYR A 22 3.33 15.22 6.59
C TYR A 22 2.58 16.24 7.44
N CYS A 23 1.38 16.61 7.00
CA CYS A 23 0.47 17.44 7.75
C CYS A 23 0.01 16.74 9.03
N TYR A 24 0.13 17.42 10.17
CA TYR A 24 -0.23 16.88 11.48
C TYR A 24 -1.74 16.63 11.63
N PHE A 25 -2.55 17.20 10.74
CA PHE A 25 -4.00 17.18 10.84
C PHE A 25 -4.68 16.19 9.90
N ASP A 26 -4.10 15.95 8.73
CA ASP A 26 -4.71 15.10 7.69
C ASP A 26 -3.72 14.14 7.02
N GLY A 27 -2.46 14.12 7.44
CA GLY A 27 -1.42 13.25 6.91
C GLY A 27 -1.00 13.56 5.47
N PHE A 28 -1.47 14.65 4.86
CA PHE A 28 -1.08 15.03 3.50
C PHE A 28 0.41 15.36 3.42
N VAL A 29 1.07 14.94 2.34
CA VAL A 29 2.49 15.25 2.11
C VAL A 29 2.67 16.75 1.90
N LEU A 30 3.55 17.36 2.68
CA LEU A 30 3.86 18.77 2.57
C LEU A 30 5.01 19.01 1.58
N GLY A 31 4.92 20.06 0.76
CA GLY A 31 5.86 20.37 -0.31
C GLY A 31 7.18 21.01 0.14
N GLY A 32 7.53 20.94 1.43
CA GLY A 32 8.78 21.47 1.98
C GLY A 32 10.02 20.79 1.37
N PRO A 33 11.22 21.39 1.54
CA PRO A 33 12.45 20.87 0.95
C PRO A 33 12.63 19.40 1.30
N SER A 34 12.67 18.56 0.26
CA SER A 34 12.78 17.11 0.37
C SER A 34 14.06 16.77 1.11
N ARG A 35 13.95 16.44 2.39
CA ARG A 35 15.06 15.80 3.11
C ARG A 35 15.36 14.46 2.40
N PRO A 36 16.62 13.98 2.44
CA PRO A 36 16.89 12.58 2.11
C PRO A 36 16.01 11.73 3.03
N GLY A 37 15.07 10.97 2.46
CA GLY A 37 14.02 10.29 3.23
C GLY A 37 12.67 11.01 3.30
N GLY A 38 12.27 11.71 2.23
CA GLY A 38 10.87 12.13 2.02
C GLY A 38 9.87 10.97 2.11
N PRO A 39 8.57 11.22 1.90
CA PRO A 39 7.53 10.20 2.06
C PRO A 39 7.91 8.92 1.34
N VAL A 40 8.05 7.83 2.09
CA VAL A 40 8.34 6.54 1.48
C VAL A 40 7.06 6.10 0.78
N ALA A 41 7.08 6.08 -0.56
CA ALA A 41 6.01 5.52 -1.37
C ALA A 41 6.04 3.99 -1.26
N VAL A 42 5.60 3.46 -0.10
CA VAL A 42 5.63 2.02 0.21
C VAL A 42 4.90 1.22 -0.86
N GLY A 43 3.78 1.75 -1.38
CA GLY A 43 3.01 1.15 -2.48
C GLY A 43 3.82 0.93 -3.76
N ALA A 44 4.72 1.85 -4.06
CA ALA A 44 5.58 1.84 -5.24
C ALA A 44 6.90 1.10 -5.04
N GLN A 45 7.16 0.53 -3.85
CA GLN A 45 8.37 -0.25 -3.62
C GLN A 45 8.35 -1.52 -4.47
N VAL A 46 9.47 -1.74 -5.17
CA VAL A 46 9.63 -2.89 -6.05
C VAL A 46 9.88 -4.15 -5.24
N PHE A 47 9.09 -5.19 -5.51
CA PHE A 47 9.31 -6.52 -4.97
C PHE A 47 10.61 -7.11 -5.49
N ALA A 48 11.31 -7.88 -4.65
CA ALA A 48 12.49 -8.63 -5.09
C ALA A 48 12.16 -9.60 -6.24
N HIS A 49 10.95 -10.20 -6.19
CA HIS A 49 10.42 -11.09 -7.20
C HIS A 49 8.98 -10.66 -7.52
N PRO A 50 8.61 -10.48 -8.80
CA PRO A 50 7.26 -10.06 -9.15
C PRO A 50 6.23 -11.12 -8.76
N PHE A 51 5.03 -10.67 -8.41
CA PHE A 51 3.87 -11.56 -8.36
C PHE A 51 3.35 -11.76 -9.78
N VAL A 52 3.01 -12.99 -10.17
CA VAL A 52 2.56 -13.29 -11.53
C VAL A 52 1.18 -13.93 -11.49
N PHE A 53 0.21 -13.28 -12.14
CA PHE A 53 -1.14 -13.82 -12.31
C PHE A 53 -1.14 -15.00 -13.30
N PRO A 54 -2.13 -15.90 -13.24
CA PRO A 54 -2.26 -17.02 -14.18
C PRO A 54 -2.27 -16.61 -15.66
N GLY A 55 -2.79 -15.40 -15.97
CA GLY A 55 -2.78 -14.82 -17.32
C GLY A 55 -1.41 -14.30 -17.78
N GLY A 56 -0.37 -14.38 -16.94
CA GLY A 56 1.00 -13.94 -17.25
C GLY A 56 1.30 -12.48 -16.89
N ARG A 57 0.32 -11.71 -16.40
CA ARG A 57 0.55 -10.35 -15.90
C ARG A 57 1.48 -10.39 -14.70
N GLN A 58 2.51 -9.55 -14.73
CA GLN A 58 3.45 -9.38 -13.62
C GLN A 58 3.13 -8.10 -12.86
N CYS A 59 3.10 -8.19 -11.54
CA CYS A 59 2.98 -7.08 -10.61
C CYS A 59 4.30 -6.95 -9.85
N ARG A 60 4.95 -5.81 -9.98
CA ARG A 60 6.27 -5.52 -9.40
C ARG A 60 6.20 -4.71 -8.12
N SER A 61 5.04 -4.19 -7.75
CA SER A 61 4.83 -3.38 -6.55
C SER A 61 3.47 -3.67 -5.92
N PHE A 62 3.24 -3.17 -4.71
CA PHE A 62 1.94 -3.29 -4.05
C PHE A 62 0.85 -2.54 -4.83
N ASP A 63 1.16 -1.38 -5.40
CA ASP A 63 0.21 -0.61 -6.22
C ASP A 63 -0.21 -1.40 -7.47
N GLU A 64 0.77 -1.99 -8.18
CA GLU A 64 0.48 -2.82 -9.36
C GLU A 64 -0.33 -4.07 -9.00
N LEU A 65 -0.05 -4.69 -7.84
CA LEU A 65 -0.79 -5.85 -7.35
C LEU A 65 -2.24 -5.47 -6.99
N ALA A 66 -2.44 -4.36 -6.28
CA ALA A 66 -3.77 -3.90 -5.88
C ALA A 66 -4.64 -3.56 -7.10
N ILE A 67 -4.07 -2.88 -8.11
CA ILE A 67 -4.74 -2.59 -9.37
C ILE A 67 -5.09 -3.88 -10.10
N ALA A 68 -4.15 -4.83 -10.20
CA ALA A 68 -4.40 -6.11 -10.85
C ALA A 68 -5.50 -6.93 -10.15
N CYS A 69 -5.57 -6.91 -8.82
CA CYS A 69 -6.66 -7.56 -8.09
C CYS A 69 -8.04 -6.99 -8.46
N GLN A 70 -8.15 -5.68 -8.69
CA GLN A 70 -9.40 -5.04 -9.10
C GLN A 70 -9.75 -5.36 -10.56
N GLU A 71 -8.75 -5.36 -11.45
CA GLU A 71 -8.97 -5.62 -12.88
C GLU A 71 -9.21 -7.11 -13.20
N GLU A 72 -8.56 -8.02 -12.46
CA GLU A 72 -8.61 -9.47 -12.65
C GLU A 72 -9.29 -10.17 -11.45
N TRP A 73 -10.43 -9.61 -11.03
CA TRP A 73 -11.12 -9.96 -9.79
C TRP A 73 -11.34 -11.47 -9.56
N ALA A 74 -11.83 -12.19 -10.58
CA ALA A 74 -12.06 -13.63 -10.47
C ALA A 74 -10.76 -14.41 -10.21
N ALA A 75 -9.68 -14.08 -10.93
CA ALA A 75 -8.39 -14.71 -10.75
C ALA A 75 -7.78 -14.36 -9.37
N ALA A 76 -7.91 -13.11 -8.94
CA ALA A 76 -7.44 -12.66 -7.63
C ALA A 76 -8.14 -13.40 -6.47
N ARG A 77 -9.46 -13.62 -6.58
CA ARG A 77 -10.23 -14.42 -5.61
C ARG A 77 -9.73 -15.86 -5.53
N ASP A 78 -9.47 -16.47 -6.69
CA ASP A 78 -8.98 -17.84 -6.75
C ASP A 78 -7.56 -17.95 -6.16
N LEU A 79 -6.68 -16.99 -6.45
CA LEU A 79 -5.34 -16.90 -5.89
C LEU A 79 -5.37 -16.71 -4.36
N LEU A 80 -6.29 -15.89 -3.86
CA LEU A 80 -6.52 -15.70 -2.42
C LEU A 80 -6.94 -17.02 -1.77
N ARG A 81 -7.99 -17.67 -2.29
CA ARG A 81 -8.53 -18.93 -1.75
C ARG A 81 -7.53 -20.07 -1.77
N GLN A 82 -6.68 -20.11 -2.79
CA GLN A 82 -5.63 -21.12 -2.92
C GLN A 82 -4.39 -20.80 -2.07
N GLY A 83 -4.35 -19.66 -1.38
CA GLY A 83 -3.27 -19.28 -0.47
C GLY A 83 -2.02 -18.70 -1.15
N TYR A 84 -2.08 -18.36 -2.44
CA TYR A 84 -0.95 -17.76 -3.14
C TYR A 84 -0.58 -16.39 -2.58
N LEU A 85 -1.58 -15.58 -2.20
CA LEU A 85 -1.35 -14.27 -1.60
C LEU A 85 -0.73 -14.38 -0.20
N GLU A 86 -1.18 -15.33 0.63
CA GLU A 86 -0.56 -15.62 1.94
C GLU A 86 0.93 -15.96 1.77
N ASN A 87 1.23 -16.90 0.88
CA ASN A 87 2.60 -17.34 0.63
C ASN A 87 3.48 -16.21 0.08
N PHE A 88 2.95 -15.41 -0.83
CA PHE A 88 3.67 -14.28 -1.43
C PHE A 88 4.02 -13.22 -0.38
N PHE A 89 3.04 -12.77 0.42
CA PHE A 89 3.29 -11.79 1.47
C PHE A 89 4.21 -12.34 2.56
N GLY A 90 4.10 -13.62 2.89
CA GLY A 90 5.05 -14.30 3.79
C GLY A 90 6.48 -14.28 3.25
N GLY A 91 6.67 -14.55 1.95
CA GLY A 91 7.96 -14.48 1.27
C GLY A 91 8.56 -13.07 1.22
N LEU A 92 7.72 -12.03 1.20
CA LEU A 92 8.15 -10.63 1.34
C LEU A 92 8.48 -10.21 2.78
N GLY A 93 8.25 -11.08 3.77
CA GLY A 93 8.40 -10.76 5.19
C GLY A 93 7.25 -9.92 5.78
N ARG A 94 6.14 -9.77 5.04
CA ARG A 94 4.93 -9.05 5.49
C ARG A 94 3.93 -10.01 6.12
N VAL A 95 4.29 -10.49 7.31
CA VAL A 95 3.51 -11.48 8.08
C VAL A 95 2.10 -10.97 8.40
N ASP A 96 1.95 -9.66 8.61
CA ASP A 96 0.67 -8.99 8.82
C ASP A 96 -0.27 -9.18 7.62
N LEU A 97 0.22 -8.93 6.41
CA LEU A 97 -0.56 -9.12 5.18
C LEU A 97 -0.80 -10.60 4.86
N ALA A 98 0.16 -11.47 5.17
CA ALA A 98 0.00 -12.92 5.01
C ALA A 98 -1.13 -13.45 5.89
N LEU A 99 -1.20 -13.00 7.15
CA LEU A 99 -2.27 -13.36 8.07
C LEU A 99 -3.62 -12.81 7.59
N ALA A 100 -3.66 -11.56 7.15
CA ALA A 100 -4.86 -10.96 6.58
C ALA A 100 -5.37 -11.76 5.36
N ALA A 101 -4.48 -12.14 4.44
CA ALA A 101 -4.83 -12.96 3.28
C ALA A 101 -5.36 -14.35 3.70
N LYS A 102 -4.74 -14.97 4.69
CA LYS A 102 -5.19 -16.26 5.24
C LYS A 102 -6.58 -16.17 5.86
N GLU A 103 -6.89 -15.09 6.55
CA GLU A 103 -8.20 -14.86 7.16
C GLU A 103 -9.25 -14.56 6.10
N ALA A 104 -8.93 -13.65 5.16
CA ALA A 104 -9.75 -13.32 4.00
C ALA A 104 -10.12 -14.55 3.15
N ALA A 105 -9.20 -15.49 2.97
CA ALA A 105 -9.45 -16.73 2.22
C ALA A 105 -10.52 -17.65 2.85
N LYS A 106 -10.79 -17.52 4.16
CA LYS A 106 -11.79 -18.32 4.88
C LYS A 106 -13.21 -17.77 4.78
N PHE A 107 -13.38 -16.57 4.24
CA PHE A 107 -14.72 -15.98 4.13
C PHE A 107 -15.61 -16.85 3.22
N PRO A 108 -16.85 -17.16 3.65
CA PRO A 108 -17.80 -17.92 2.84
C PRO A 108 -18.08 -17.23 1.50
N ASP A 109 -18.20 -15.90 1.55
CA ASP A 109 -18.28 -15.04 0.38
C ASP A 109 -16.85 -14.68 -0.08
N ALA A 110 -16.49 -15.18 -1.26
CA ALA A 110 -15.19 -14.94 -1.88
C ALA A 110 -14.96 -13.46 -2.22
N ASP A 111 -16.04 -12.78 -2.65
CA ASP A 111 -15.98 -11.39 -3.06
C ASP A 111 -15.72 -10.52 -1.83
N LEU A 112 -16.39 -10.83 -0.72
CA LEU A 112 -16.16 -10.14 0.55
C LEU A 112 -14.75 -10.39 1.10
N GLY A 113 -14.26 -11.63 1.00
CA GLY A 113 -12.90 -11.97 1.44
C GLY A 113 -11.85 -11.13 0.73
N LEU A 114 -11.88 -11.07 -0.61
CA LEU A 114 -10.93 -10.27 -1.37
C LEU A 114 -11.10 -8.76 -1.14
N HIS A 115 -12.32 -8.29 -0.90
CA HIS A 115 -12.58 -6.87 -0.63
C HIS A 115 -12.03 -6.39 0.73
N GLN A 116 -11.87 -7.29 1.70
CA GLN A 116 -11.37 -6.95 3.04
C GLN A 116 -9.85 -7.10 3.21
N LEU A 117 -9.17 -7.61 2.18
CA LEU A 117 -7.71 -7.70 2.13
C LEU A 117 -7.08 -6.37 1.71
#